data_AF-A0A923XWZ7-F1
#
_entry.id   AF-A0A923XWZ7-F1
#
_cell.length_a   1.000
_cell.length_b   1.000
_cell.length_c   1.000
_cell.angle_alpha   90.00
_cell.angle_beta   90.00
_cell.angle_gamma   90.00
#
_symmetry.space_group_name_H-M   'P 1'
#
loop_
_entity.id
_entity.type
_entity.pdbx_description
1 polymer ?
#
loop_
_entity_poly.entity_id
_entity_poly.type
_entity_poly.pdbx_seq_one_letter_code
_entity_poly.pdbx_strand_id
1 'polypeptide(L)'
;MEPASLLEEIRFGYGPRAGRPLAVGFDVDRVLAQLTADDPDGAAWDRPTLASRYDLIQQYNTEKDTVAGVKPATAQALKAMQVADIETFVARPAFAAAGFVERLVNLWANRITISNASGGVVRYMQNYRDEAIRPHIAGRYGDMLKATLWHP
;
A
#
# COMPACT_ATOMS: atom_id res chain seq x y z
N MET A 1 16.51 0.55 16.64
CA MET A 1 16.50 1.74 15.78
C MET A 1 16.47 2.93 16.69
N GLU A 2 17.41 3.88 16.55
CA GLU A 2 17.42 5.12 17.33
C GLU A 2 16.05 5.85 17.21
N PRO A 3 15.62 6.68 18.17
CA PRO A 3 14.36 7.42 18.06
C PRO A 3 14.38 8.41 16.89
N ALA A 4 13.25 8.58 16.19
CA ALA A 4 13.12 9.55 15.09
C ALA A 4 12.94 10.97 15.65
N SER A 5 13.38 11.98 14.90
CA SER A 5 13.17 13.37 15.30
C SER A 5 11.72 13.82 15.06
N LEU A 6 11.28 14.88 15.75
CA LEU A 6 9.96 15.48 15.49
C LEU A 6 9.82 15.94 14.02
N LEU A 7 10.90 16.48 13.44
CA LEU A 7 10.90 16.95 12.05
C LEU A 7 10.77 15.77 11.08
N GLU A 8 11.50 14.68 11.32
CA GLU A 8 11.41 13.43 10.56
C GLU A 8 9.98 12.90 10.56
N GLU A 9 9.37 12.73 11.75
CA GLU A 9 8.02 12.19 11.88
C GLU A 9 6.96 13.05 11.19
N ILE A 10 7.05 14.38 11.26
CA ILE A 10 6.05 15.29 10.68
C ILE A 10 6.26 15.51 9.17
N ARG A 11 7.50 15.73 8.74
CA ARG A 11 7.81 16.14 7.35
C ARG A 11 8.03 14.96 6.42
N PHE A 12 8.53 13.85 6.96
CA PHE A 12 8.88 12.67 6.18
C PHE A 12 8.07 11.44 6.61
N GLY A 13 7.51 11.40 7.82
CA GLY A 13 6.59 10.35 8.27
C GLY A 13 5.11 10.74 8.28
N TYR A 14 4.33 10.07 9.13
CA TYR A 14 2.90 10.29 9.37
C TYR A 14 2.59 10.91 10.74
N GLY A 15 3.63 11.40 11.42
CA GLY A 15 3.55 12.06 12.72
C GLY A 15 4.00 11.18 13.89
N PRO A 16 4.27 11.80 15.06
CA PRO A 16 4.76 11.09 16.24
C PRO A 16 3.78 10.02 16.73
N ARG A 17 4.33 8.89 17.17
CA ARG A 17 3.56 7.79 17.75
C ARG A 17 3.47 7.92 19.27
N ALA A 18 2.27 7.66 19.81
CA ALA A 18 2.09 7.58 21.25
C ALA A 18 3.07 6.56 21.86
N GLY A 19 3.78 6.99 22.90
CA GLY A 19 4.74 6.14 23.62
C GLY A 19 6.11 5.95 22.94
N ARG A 20 6.37 6.54 21.77
CA ARG A 20 7.73 6.54 21.19
C ARG A 20 8.49 7.83 21.56
N PRO A 21 9.71 7.72 22.14
CA PRO A 21 10.54 8.88 22.37
C PRO A 21 10.99 9.51 21.05
N LEU A 22 11.18 10.82 21.05
CA LEU A 22 11.67 11.58 19.90
C LEU A 22 13.12 11.98 20.13
N ALA A 23 13.94 11.88 19.08
CA ALA A 23 15.30 12.40 19.09
C ALA A 23 15.32 13.93 19.00
N VAL A 24 16.39 14.51 19.54
CA VAL A 24 16.73 15.93 19.37
C VAL A 24 17.61 16.07 18.12
N GLY A 25 17.31 17.07 17.29
CA GLY A 25 18.03 17.30 16.02
C GLY A 25 17.47 16.45 14.87
N PHE A 26 17.77 16.86 13.63
CA PHE A 26 17.32 16.18 12.42
C PHE A 26 18.51 15.60 11.67
N ASP A 27 18.39 14.34 11.25
CA ASP A 27 19.41 13.59 10.53
C ASP A 27 18.85 13.17 9.16
N VAL A 28 19.42 13.72 8.10
CA VAL A 28 19.00 13.43 6.72
C VAL A 28 19.42 12.02 6.31
N ASP A 29 20.61 11.57 6.71
CA ASP A 29 21.15 10.28 6.29
C ASP A 29 20.30 9.14 6.84
N ARG A 30 19.78 9.32 8.07
CA ARG A 30 18.77 8.44 8.65
C ARG A 30 17.50 8.34 7.81
N VAL A 31 16.96 9.47 7.33
CA VAL A 31 15.74 9.46 6.48
C VAL A 31 16.02 8.73 5.17
N LEU A 32 17.16 9.02 4.54
CA LEU A 32 17.54 8.40 3.26
C LEU A 32 17.83 6.91 3.40
N ALA A 33 18.41 6.48 4.53
CA ALA A 33 18.67 5.07 4.82
C ALA A 33 17.40 4.22 4.81
N GLN A 34 16.22 4.80 5.08
CA GLN A 34 14.93 4.10 5.00
C GLN A 34 14.63 3.56 3.59
N LEU A 35 15.16 4.19 2.53
CA LEU A 35 14.88 3.81 1.14
C LEU A 35 15.52 2.48 0.75
N THR A 36 16.62 2.11 1.41
CA THR A 36 17.41 0.91 1.10
C THR A 36 17.39 -0.11 2.23
N ALA A 37 16.79 0.24 3.37
CA ALA A 37 16.62 -0.68 4.48
C ALA A 37 15.56 -1.75 4.15
N ASP A 38 15.78 -2.96 4.65
CA ASP A 38 14.75 -4.00 4.63
C ASP A 38 13.51 -3.52 5.38
N ASP A 39 12.32 -3.89 4.90
CA ASP A 39 11.05 -3.59 5.58
C ASP A 39 10.78 -4.65 6.67
N PRO A 40 11.04 -4.34 7.96
CA PRO A 40 10.85 -5.33 9.02
C PRO A 40 9.37 -5.65 9.27
N ASP A 41 8.47 -4.74 8.88
CA ASP A 41 7.04 -4.88 9.09
C ASP A 41 6.34 -5.48 7.86
N GLY A 42 7.06 -5.73 6.77
CA GLY A 42 6.50 -6.10 5.46
C GLY A 42 5.51 -7.26 5.52
N ALA A 43 5.88 -8.34 6.22
CA ALA A 43 5.05 -9.54 6.35
C ALA A 43 3.71 -9.29 7.08
N ALA A 44 3.65 -8.32 8.01
CA ALA A 44 2.41 -7.97 8.70
C ALA A 44 1.38 -7.32 7.75
N TRP A 45 1.86 -6.80 6.63
CA TRP A 45 1.05 -6.13 5.61
C TRP A 45 0.87 -6.98 4.36
N ASP A 46 1.25 -8.27 4.40
CA ASP A 46 1.07 -9.19 3.26
C ASP A 46 -0.41 -9.33 2.90
N ARG A 47 -0.69 -9.29 1.61
CA ARG A 47 -2.04 -9.38 1.06
C ARG A 47 -2.12 -10.44 -0.03
N PRO A 48 -3.33 -10.90 -0.37
CA PRO A 48 -3.50 -11.83 -1.47
C PRO A 48 -2.82 -11.29 -2.73
N THR A 49 -2.08 -12.18 -3.40
CA THR A 49 -1.39 -11.87 -4.66
C THR A 49 -2.39 -11.41 -5.72
N LEU A 50 -1.91 -10.69 -6.72
CA LEU A 50 -2.74 -10.28 -7.84
C LEU A 50 -3.48 -11.46 -8.49
N ALA A 51 -2.81 -12.60 -8.65
CA ALA A 51 -3.41 -13.82 -9.20
C ALA A 51 -4.58 -14.34 -8.34
N SER A 52 -4.36 -14.48 -7.03
CA SER A 52 -5.42 -14.95 -6.11
C SER A 52 -6.62 -14.00 -6.08
N ARG A 53 -6.39 -12.70 -6.23
CA ARG A 53 -7.46 -11.69 -6.31
C ARG A 53 -8.23 -11.77 -7.61
N TYR A 54 -7.49 -11.94 -8.72
CA TYR A 54 -8.08 -12.11 -10.03
C TYR A 54 -9.04 -13.31 -10.03
N ASP A 55 -8.61 -14.45 -9.49
CA ASP A 55 -9.43 -15.66 -9.36
C ASP A 55 -10.71 -15.39 -8.56
N LEU A 56 -10.59 -14.73 -7.39
CA LEU A 56 -11.74 -14.39 -6.55
C LEU A 56 -12.73 -13.47 -7.27
N ILE A 57 -12.24 -12.49 -8.02
CA ILE A 57 -13.07 -11.53 -8.75
C ILE A 57 -13.77 -12.21 -9.94
N GLN A 58 -13.08 -13.09 -10.66
CA GLN A 58 -13.67 -13.87 -11.74
C GLN A 58 -14.76 -14.81 -11.23
N GLN A 59 -14.52 -15.48 -10.09
CA GLN A 59 -15.53 -16.32 -9.45
C GLN A 59 -16.75 -15.49 -9.01
N TYR A 60 -16.52 -14.32 -8.40
CA TYR A 60 -17.60 -13.40 -8.02
C TYR A 60 -18.45 -12.96 -9.22
N ASN A 61 -17.81 -12.58 -10.33
CA ASN A 61 -18.52 -12.17 -11.54
C ASN A 61 -19.32 -13.34 -12.13
N THR A 62 -18.73 -14.54 -12.19
CA THR A 62 -19.39 -15.75 -12.67
C THR A 62 -20.63 -16.09 -11.85
N GLU A 63 -20.52 -16.10 -10.51
CA GLU A 63 -21.64 -16.36 -9.58
C GLU A 63 -22.75 -15.30 -9.70
N LYS A 64 -22.37 -14.03 -9.87
CA LYS A 64 -23.30 -12.92 -10.04
C LYS A 64 -24.11 -13.05 -11.34
N ASP A 65 -23.46 -13.49 -12.41
CA ASP A 65 -24.07 -13.60 -13.74
C ASP A 65 -24.91 -14.89 -13.90
N THR A 66 -24.64 -15.93 -13.10
CA THR A 66 -25.38 -17.21 -13.19
C THR A 66 -26.78 -17.14 -12.61
N VAL A 67 -26.98 -16.46 -11.47
CA VAL A 67 -28.28 -16.44 -10.79
C VAL A 67 -28.67 -15.00 -10.40
N ALA A 68 -29.48 -14.38 -11.25
CA ALA A 68 -29.99 -13.03 -11.01
C ALA A 68 -30.71 -12.93 -9.66
N GLY A 69 -30.33 -11.97 -8.83
CA GLY A 69 -30.94 -11.71 -7.52
C GLY A 69 -30.41 -12.56 -6.37
N VAL A 70 -29.53 -13.54 -6.63
CA VAL A 70 -28.83 -14.28 -5.57
C VAL A 70 -27.48 -13.65 -5.32
N LYS A 71 -27.14 -13.48 -4.04
CA LYS A 71 -25.84 -12.94 -3.64
C LYS A 71 -24.75 -14.00 -3.90
N PRO A 72 -23.66 -13.65 -4.60
CA PRO A 72 -22.52 -14.56 -4.79
C PRO A 72 -21.99 -15.10 -3.46
N ALA A 73 -21.62 -16.37 -3.42
CA ALA A 73 -21.01 -16.99 -2.25
C ALA A 73 -19.68 -16.30 -1.89
N THR A 74 -18.96 -15.85 -2.92
CA THR A 74 -17.70 -15.07 -2.81
C THR A 74 -17.88 -13.63 -2.30
N ALA A 75 -19.11 -13.11 -2.22
CA ALA A 75 -19.34 -11.70 -1.89
C ALA A 75 -18.79 -11.32 -0.51
N GLN A 76 -18.82 -12.24 0.47
CA GLN A 76 -18.27 -11.99 1.79
C GLN A 76 -16.73 -11.96 1.77
N ALA A 77 -16.09 -12.89 1.07
CA ALA A 77 -14.64 -12.93 0.92
C ALA A 77 -14.13 -11.67 0.18
N LEU A 78 -14.80 -11.27 -0.89
CA LEU A 78 -14.44 -10.06 -1.64
C LEU A 78 -14.58 -8.80 -0.79
N LYS A 79 -15.65 -8.70 0.02
CA LYS A 79 -15.82 -7.58 0.96
C LYS A 79 -14.74 -7.58 2.04
N ALA A 80 -14.42 -8.74 2.62
CA ALA A 80 -13.40 -8.86 3.64
C ALA A 80 -12.01 -8.43 3.12
N MET A 81 -11.67 -8.83 1.90
CA MET A 81 -10.45 -8.39 1.21
C MET A 81 -10.41 -6.87 1.04
N GLN A 82 -11.50 -6.26 0.57
CA GLN A 82 -11.57 -4.80 0.39
C GLN A 82 -11.44 -4.04 1.71
N VAL A 83 -12.06 -4.53 2.80
CA VAL A 83 -11.93 -3.92 4.13
C VAL A 83 -10.49 -4.00 4.61
N ALA A 84 -9.85 -5.16 4.48
CA ALA A 84 -8.45 -5.34 4.86
C ALA A 84 -7.51 -4.41 4.07
N ASP A 85 -7.78 -4.16 2.79
CA ASP A 85 -6.99 -3.20 1.98
C ASP A 85 -7.13 -1.77 2.49
N ILE A 86 -8.35 -1.34 2.82
CA ILE A 86 -8.62 -0.01 3.36
C ILE A 86 -7.92 0.16 4.71
N GLU A 87 -8.00 -0.84 5.58
CA GLU A 87 -7.30 -0.84 6.87
C GLU A 87 -5.79 -0.75 6.67
N THR A 88 -5.24 -1.50 5.71
CA THR A 88 -3.80 -1.46 5.37
C THR A 88 -3.37 -0.10 4.87
N PHE A 89 -4.18 0.53 4.03
CA PHE A 89 -3.91 1.85 3.49
C PHE A 89 -3.72 2.91 4.59
N VAL A 90 -4.43 2.78 5.71
CA VAL A 90 -4.35 3.71 6.85
C VAL A 90 -3.33 3.25 7.89
N ALA A 91 -3.38 1.98 8.29
CA ALA A 91 -2.60 1.46 9.40
C ALA A 91 -1.13 1.32 9.06
N ARG A 92 -0.78 0.86 7.85
CA ARG A 92 0.63 0.68 7.47
C ARG A 92 1.41 2.00 7.56
N PRO A 93 0.97 3.11 6.95
CA PRO A 93 1.68 4.38 7.09
C PRO A 93 1.71 4.93 8.52
N ALA A 94 0.64 4.72 9.29
CA ALA A 94 0.57 5.17 10.69
C ALA A 94 1.57 4.43 11.60
N PHE A 95 1.83 3.14 11.32
CA PHE A 95 2.61 2.26 12.20
C PHE A 95 3.95 1.75 11.62
N ALA A 96 4.27 1.98 10.35
CA ALA A 96 5.50 1.49 9.69
C ALA A 96 6.78 2.10 10.28
N ALA A 97 7.80 1.30 10.60
CA ALA A 97 9.08 1.87 11.05
C ALA A 97 9.71 2.86 10.04
N ALA A 98 9.52 2.63 8.74
CA ALA A 98 9.99 3.47 7.64
C ALA A 98 8.89 4.43 7.13
N GLY A 99 8.56 5.46 7.91
CA GLY A 99 7.49 6.41 7.54
C GLY A 99 7.74 7.16 6.23
N PHE A 100 9.00 7.39 5.86
CA PHE A 100 9.36 8.07 4.61
C PHE A 100 9.01 7.25 3.37
N VAL A 101 9.25 5.94 3.42
CA VAL A 101 8.88 5.02 2.34
C VAL A 101 7.38 5.05 2.11
N GLU A 102 6.57 4.90 3.17
CA GLU A 102 5.10 4.91 3.05
C GLU A 102 4.56 6.23 2.48
N ARG A 103 5.20 7.35 2.84
CA ARG A 103 4.82 8.67 2.35
C ARG A 103 5.09 8.82 0.86
N LEU A 104 6.23 8.32 0.40
CA LEU A 104 6.57 8.29 -1.03
C LEU A 104 5.68 7.31 -1.81
N VAL A 105 5.32 6.15 -1.25
CA VAL A 105 4.42 5.19 -1.91
C VAL A 105 3.07 5.87 -2.16
N ASN A 106 2.54 6.55 -1.14
CA ASN A 106 1.27 7.26 -1.25
C ASN A 106 1.34 8.48 -2.16
N LEU A 107 2.47 9.21 -2.17
CA LEU A 107 2.70 10.31 -3.11
C LEU A 107 2.59 9.82 -4.56
N TRP A 108 3.30 8.74 -4.90
CA TRP A 108 3.30 8.20 -6.26
C TRP A 108 1.99 7.53 -6.65
N ALA A 109 1.37 6.78 -5.73
CA ALA A 109 0.06 6.16 -5.97
C ALA A 109 -1.01 7.19 -6.31
N ASN A 110 -0.99 8.35 -5.66
CA ASN A 110 -1.89 9.46 -5.98
C ASN A 110 -1.53 10.15 -7.31
N ARG A 111 -0.25 10.21 -7.68
CA ARG A 111 0.24 10.96 -8.85
C ARG A 111 0.12 10.19 -10.16
N ILE A 112 0.34 8.87 -10.14
CA ILE A 112 0.28 7.97 -11.31
C ILE A 112 -1.13 7.37 -11.41
N THR A 113 -2.14 8.23 -11.26
CA THR A 113 -3.48 7.88 -10.82
C THR A 113 -4.16 6.82 -11.69
N ILE A 114 -4.72 5.79 -11.04
CA ILE A 114 -5.82 5.00 -11.59
C ILE A 114 -7.13 5.52 -10.97
N SER A 115 -8.15 5.76 -11.78
CA SER A 115 -9.43 6.28 -11.27
C SER A 115 -10.12 5.24 -10.37
N ASN A 116 -10.24 5.54 -9.06
CA ASN A 116 -11.02 4.76 -8.11
C ASN A 116 -12.53 4.82 -8.36
N ALA A 117 -13.00 5.64 -9.32
CA ALA A 117 -14.42 5.77 -9.65
C ALA A 117 -14.96 4.60 -10.49
N SER A 118 -14.09 3.74 -11.03
CA SER A 118 -14.47 2.51 -11.74
C SER A 118 -14.58 1.35 -10.75
N GLY A 119 -15.80 0.88 -10.50
CA GLY A 119 -16.15 -0.02 -9.38
C GLY A 119 -15.47 -1.40 -9.34
N GLY A 120 -14.65 -1.75 -10.33
CA GLY A 120 -13.79 -2.94 -10.29
C GLY A 120 -12.34 -2.65 -9.87
N VAL A 121 -11.80 -1.50 -10.26
CA VAL A 121 -10.35 -1.22 -10.19
C VAL A 121 -9.86 -1.02 -8.77
N VAL A 122 -10.73 -0.52 -7.88
CA VAL A 122 -10.43 -0.36 -6.45
C VAL A 122 -9.99 -1.67 -5.79
N ARG A 123 -10.38 -2.84 -6.33
CA ARG A 123 -10.02 -4.17 -5.80
C ARG A 123 -8.57 -4.57 -6.07
N TYR A 124 -7.91 -3.88 -7.00
CA TYR A 124 -6.51 -4.12 -7.38
C TYR A 124 -5.56 -3.04 -6.85
N MET A 125 -6.10 -1.96 -6.27
CA MET A 125 -5.31 -0.80 -5.85
C MET A 125 -4.21 -1.15 -4.83
N GLN A 126 -4.44 -2.11 -3.94
CA GLN A 126 -3.42 -2.52 -2.98
C GLN A 126 -2.23 -3.23 -3.65
N ASN A 127 -2.49 -4.15 -4.59
CA ASN A 127 -1.44 -4.81 -5.38
C ASN A 127 -0.69 -3.82 -6.24
N TYR A 128 -1.39 -2.86 -6.86
CA TYR A 128 -0.73 -1.81 -7.62
C TYR A 128 0.28 -1.03 -6.78
N ARG A 129 -0.05 -0.71 -5.52
CA ARG A 129 0.88 -0.05 -4.58
C ARG A 129 2.06 -0.94 -4.21
N ASP A 130 1.79 -2.20 -3.87
CA ASP A 130 2.80 -3.10 -3.32
C ASP A 130 3.72 -3.72 -4.39
N GLU A 131 3.20 -3.93 -5.60
CA GLU A 131 3.91 -4.60 -6.69
C GLU A 131 4.48 -3.62 -7.73
N ALA A 132 3.78 -2.52 -8.05
CA ALA A 132 4.21 -1.59 -9.12
C ALA A 132 4.91 -0.32 -8.60
N ILE A 133 4.65 0.11 -7.37
CA ILE A 133 5.21 1.36 -6.82
C ILE A 133 6.30 1.09 -5.79
N ARG A 134 5.96 0.35 -4.73
CA ARG A 134 6.86 0.11 -3.58
C ARG A 134 8.24 -0.43 -3.98
N PRO A 135 8.37 -1.41 -4.91
CA PRO A 135 9.69 -1.96 -5.27
C PRO A 135 10.58 -0.96 -6.00
N HIS A 136 10.00 0.11 -6.55
CA HIS A 136 10.71 1.08 -7.41
C HIS A 136 10.99 2.42 -6.71
N ILE A 137 10.65 2.55 -5.43
CA ILE A 137 10.66 3.84 -4.72
C ILE A 137 12.07 4.44 -4.56
N ALA A 138 13.08 3.59 -4.41
CA ALA A 138 14.48 3.95 -4.33
C ALA A 138 15.18 3.88 -5.71
N GLY A 139 14.44 3.55 -6.77
CA GLY A 139 14.96 3.29 -8.11
C GLY A 139 14.77 4.45 -9.08
N ARG A 140 14.87 4.14 -10.38
CA ARG A 140 14.65 5.13 -11.45
C ARG A 140 13.16 5.33 -11.68
N TYR A 141 12.75 6.59 -11.82
CA TYR A 141 11.35 6.93 -12.15
C TYR A 141 10.85 6.23 -13.42
N GLY A 142 11.69 6.11 -14.45
CA GLY A 142 11.29 5.43 -15.70
C GLY A 142 10.95 3.95 -15.53
N ASP A 143 11.54 3.28 -14.54
CA ASP A 143 11.24 1.87 -14.26
C ASP A 143 9.93 1.76 -13.46
N MET A 144 9.72 2.66 -12.48
CA MET A 144 8.43 2.79 -11.80
C MET A 144 7.30 3.08 -12.80
N LEU A 145 7.50 4.02 -13.72
CA LEU A 145 6.49 4.38 -14.71
C LEU A 145 6.16 3.21 -15.65
N LYS A 146 7.14 2.39 -16.02
CA LYS A 146 6.87 1.17 -16.79
C LYS A 146 6.08 0.16 -15.96
N ALA A 147 6.51 -0.09 -14.72
CA ALA A 147 5.84 -1.05 -13.84
C ALA A 147 4.38 -0.67 -13.61
N THR A 148 4.09 0.62 -13.42
CA THR A 148 2.72 1.12 -13.22
C THR A 148 1.86 1.08 -14.48
N LEU A 149 2.41 1.40 -15.65
CA LEU A 149 1.66 1.36 -16.92
C LEU A 149 1.30 -0.06 -17.37
N TRP A 150 2.14 -1.04 -17.01
CA TRP A 150 1.99 -2.44 -17.43
C TRP A 150 1.60 -3.37 -16.29
N HIS A 151 1.17 -2.82 -15.14
CA HIS A 151 0.62 -3.63 -14.05
C HIS A 151 -0.70 -4.28 -14.53
N PRO A 152 -0.85 -5.62 -14.43
CA PRO A 152 -2.04 -6.33 -14.94
C PRO A 152 -3.33 -5.98 -14.19
#